data_AF-A0A843BNB8-F1
#
_entry.id   AF-A0A843BNB8-F1
#
_cell.length_a   1.000
_cell.length_b   1.000
_cell.length_c   1.000
_cell.angle_alpha   90.00
_cell.angle_beta   90.00
_cell.angle_gamma   90.00
#
_symmetry.space_group_name_H-M   'P 1'
#
loop_
_entity.id
_entity.type
_entity.pdbx_description
1 polymer ?
#
loop_
_entity_poly.entity_id
_entity_poly.type
_entity_poly.pdbx_seq_one_letter_code
_entity_poly.pdbx_strand_id
1 'polypeptide(L)'
;MEKIFLKDACEIIFSGGTPERKIPEYWNGDISWLSSGETDNDFIIETEEKITELGLENKVMPMAKVSDVVMASAGQGILRYPLMLSITFKP
;
A
#
# COMPACT_ATOMS: atom_id res chain seq x y z
N MET A 1 1.20 -23.10 20.25
CA MET A 1 1.61 -22.21 19.15
C MET A 1 2.82 -21.43 19.62
N GLU A 2 3.91 -21.51 18.86
CA GLU A 2 5.11 -20.71 19.07
C GLU A 2 4.84 -19.27 18.61
N LYS A 3 5.39 -18.28 19.33
CA LYS A 3 5.27 -16.87 18.97
C LYS A 3 6.53 -16.47 18.21
N ILE A 4 6.36 -15.86 17.05
CA ILE A 4 7.46 -15.28 16.26
C ILE A 4 7.24 -13.77 16.12
N PHE A 5 8.32 -13.00 16.05
CA PHE A 5 8.20 -11.58 15.72
C PHE A 5 8.12 -11.41 14.20
N LEU A 6 7.30 -10.45 13.72
CA LEU A 6 7.18 -10.17 12.28
C LEU A 6 8.52 -9.83 11.63
N LYS A 7 9.40 -9.11 12.33
CA LYS A 7 10.75 -8.78 11.84
C LYS A 7 11.62 -10.00 11.55
N ASP A 8 11.29 -11.15 12.15
CA ASP A 8 12.03 -12.41 11.95
C ASP A 8 11.40 -13.26 10.82
N ALA A 9 10.18 -12.91 10.39
CA ALA A 9 9.41 -13.62 9.36
C ALA A 9 9.32 -12.86 8.03
N CYS A 10 9.62 -11.56 8.03
CA CYS A 10 9.52 -10.68 6.87
C CYS A 10 10.90 -10.09 6.53
N GLU A 11 11.25 -10.08 5.24
CA GLU A 11 12.50 -9.47 4.76
C GLU A 11 12.51 -7.96 4.97
N ILE A 12 11.38 -7.30 4.68
CA ILE A 12 11.20 -5.86 4.82
C ILE A 12 9.81 -5.59 5.37
N ILE A 13 9.70 -4.64 6.30
CA ILE A 13 8.44 -4.10 6.80
C ILE A 13 8.53 -2.59 6.69
N PHE A 14 7.57 -1.96 6.04
CA PHE A 14 7.55 -0.52 5.87
C PHE A 14 6.12 0.02 5.84
N SER A 15 6.00 1.32 6.08
CA SER A 15 4.74 2.06 5.92
C SER A 15 4.79 2.89 4.64
N GLY A 16 3.67 2.95 3.92
CA GLY A 16 3.50 3.87 2.82
C GLY A 16 3.37 5.33 3.27
N GLY A 17 3.07 6.20 2.31
CA GLY A 17 2.77 7.60 2.54
C GLY A 17 1.66 8.10 1.63
N THR A 18 1.11 9.26 1.96
CA THR A 18 0.18 9.98 1.10
C THR A 18 0.93 11.16 0.47
N PRO A 19 0.99 11.26 -0.87
CA PRO A 19 1.39 12.48 -1.57
C PRO A 19 0.47 13.65 -1.20
N GLU A 20 0.96 14.87 -1.32
CA GLU A 20 0.11 16.03 -1.05
C GLU A 20 -1.04 16.13 -2.06
N ARG A 21 -2.29 15.97 -1.60
CA ARG A 21 -3.49 16.10 -2.44
C ARG A 21 -3.69 17.50 -3.03
N LYS A 22 -3.01 18.51 -2.49
CA LYS A 22 -3.06 19.90 -2.96
C LYS A 22 -2.16 20.15 -4.18
N ILE A 23 -1.30 19.19 -4.54
CA ILE A 23 -0.36 19.30 -5.65
C ILE A 23 -0.84 18.35 -6.76
N PRO A 24 -1.64 18.83 -7.72
CA PRO A 24 -2.23 17.98 -8.76
C PRO A 24 -1.21 17.22 -9.60
N GLU A 25 0.00 17.77 -9.73
CA GLU A 25 1.12 17.18 -10.47
C GLU A 25 1.59 15.84 -9.89
N TYR A 26 1.23 15.52 -8.64
CA TYR A 26 1.54 14.24 -8.01
C TYR A 26 0.55 13.13 -8.38
N TRP A 27 -0.60 13.47 -8.99
CA TRP A 27 -1.72 12.56 -9.20
C TRP A 27 -1.99 12.34 -10.70
N ASN A 28 -2.79 11.31 -11.01
CA ASN A 28 -3.15 10.91 -12.37
C ASN A 28 -1.94 10.49 -13.23
N GLY A 29 -0.93 9.89 -12.61
CA GLY A 29 0.18 9.25 -13.33
C GLY A 29 -0.08 7.78 -13.61
N ASP A 30 1.00 7.02 -13.77
CA ASP A 30 0.95 5.60 -14.12
C ASP A 30 1.20 4.66 -12.94
N ILE A 31 1.63 5.18 -11.79
CA ILE A 31 2.01 4.38 -10.62
C ILE A 31 0.79 4.21 -9.71
N SER A 32 0.37 2.97 -9.47
CA SER A 32 -0.73 2.66 -8.55
C SER A 32 -0.45 3.15 -7.12
N TRP A 33 -1.37 3.93 -6.57
CA TRP A 33 -1.32 4.37 -5.18
C TRP A 33 -2.53 3.81 -4.43
N LEU A 34 -2.25 3.00 -3.41
CA LEU A 34 -3.28 2.31 -2.65
C LEU A 34 -3.75 3.17 -1.47
N SER A 35 -5.05 3.50 -1.45
CA SER A 35 -5.67 4.14 -0.30
C SER A 35 -6.04 3.13 0.78
N SER A 36 -6.18 3.59 2.03
CA SER A 36 -6.72 2.74 3.11
C SER A 36 -8.18 2.32 2.90
N GLY A 37 -8.91 2.97 1.97
CA GLY A 37 -10.29 2.61 1.65
C GLY A 37 -10.38 1.33 0.81
N GLU A 38 -9.31 1.00 0.10
CA GLU A 38 -9.26 -0.13 -0.83
C GLU A 38 -8.74 -1.41 -0.17
N THR A 39 -8.33 -1.35 1.11
CA THR A 39 -7.80 -2.48 1.88
C THR A 39 -8.88 -3.45 2.39
N ASP A 40 -10.14 -3.27 2.00
CA ASP A 40 -11.24 -4.21 2.31
C ASP A 40 -11.37 -5.34 1.25
N ASN A 41 -10.64 -5.22 0.12
CA ASN A 41 -10.71 -6.17 -1.00
C ASN A 41 -9.69 -7.30 -0.89
N ASP A 42 -10.11 -8.57 -0.70
CA ASP A 42 -9.22 -9.74 -0.53
C ASP A 42 -7.95 -9.76 -1.41
N PHE A 43 -8.03 -9.27 -2.64
CA PHE A 43 -6.90 -9.05 -3.54
C PHE A 43 -6.93 -7.64 -4.13
N ILE A 44 -5.80 -6.95 -4.08
CA ILE A 44 -5.60 -5.67 -4.78
C ILE A 44 -4.87 -5.95 -6.09
N ILE A 45 -5.61 -5.79 -7.19
CA ILE A 45 -5.10 -5.95 -8.56
C ILE A 45 -4.84 -4.59 -9.20
N GLU A 46 -5.72 -3.63 -8.93
CA GLU A 46 -5.62 -2.25 -9.39
C GLU A 46 -6.02 -1.30 -8.25
N THR A 47 -5.63 -0.04 -8.39
CA THR A 47 -5.98 1.03 -7.45
C THR A 47 -6.80 2.08 -8.17
N GLU A 48 -7.76 2.68 -7.47
CA GLU A 48 -8.61 3.76 -7.99
C GLU A 48 -7.77 4.99 -8.35
N GLU A 49 -6.76 5.29 -7.52
CA GLU A 49 -5.88 6.43 -7.70
C GLU A 49 -4.48 6.01 -8.16
N LYS A 50 -3.88 6.87 -8.98
CA LYS A 50 -2.51 6.73 -9.45
C LYS A 50 -1.73 8.01 -9.25
N ILE A 51 -0.43 7.86 -9.02
CA ILE A 51 0.51 8.95 -8.77
C ILE A 51 1.54 9.02 -9.89
N THR A 52 2.16 10.18 -10.04
CA THR A 52 3.27 10.39 -10.96
C THR A 52 4.59 9.99 -10.30
N GLU A 53 5.66 9.86 -11.08
CA GLU A 53 7.02 9.69 -10.55
C GLU A 53 7.39 10.82 -9.58
N LEU A 54 6.97 12.06 -9.87
CA LEU A 54 7.16 13.21 -9.00
C LEU A 54 6.43 13.05 -7.65
N GLY A 55 5.22 12.46 -7.66
CA GLY A 55 4.48 12.13 -6.45
C GLY A 55 5.16 11.03 -5.62
N LEU A 56 5.86 10.10 -6.29
CA LEU A 56 6.66 9.04 -5.67
C LEU A 56 8.01 9.55 -5.14
N GLU A 57 8.67 10.50 -5.80
CA GLU A 57 9.98 11.00 -5.39
C GLU A 57 9.90 12.00 -4.23
N ASN A 58 8.85 12.83 -4.20
CA ASN A 58 8.68 13.85 -3.16
C ASN A 58 8.43 13.26 -1.76
N LYS A 59 8.02 12.01 -1.67
CA LYS A 59 8.03 11.26 -0.42
C LYS A 59 8.82 9.98 -0.63
N VAL A 60 9.76 9.69 0.27
CA VAL A 60 10.40 8.36 0.34
C VAL A 60 9.34 7.32 0.72
N MET A 61 8.55 6.90 -0.27
CA MET A 61 7.54 5.86 -0.16
C MET A 61 8.16 4.60 -0.76
N PRO A 62 8.34 3.55 0.06
CA PRO A 62 8.85 2.31 -0.47
C PRO A 62 7.81 1.72 -1.43
N MET A 63 8.29 1.22 -2.56
CA MET A 63 7.46 0.54 -3.54
C MET A 63 7.18 -0.87 -3.06
N ALA A 64 5.89 -1.19 -2.91
CA ALA A 64 5.46 -2.55 -2.66
C ALA A 64 5.61 -3.40 -3.92
N LYS A 65 6.04 -4.64 -3.73
CA LYS A 65 6.25 -5.62 -4.80
C LYS A 65 5.06 -6.53 -4.93
N VAL A 66 4.94 -7.11 -6.12
CA VAL A 66 4.10 -8.28 -6.35
C VAL A 66 4.33 -9.32 -5.26
N SER A 67 3.25 -9.76 -4.64
CA SER A 67 3.09 -10.71 -3.54
C SER A 67 3.32 -10.16 -2.14
N ASP A 68 3.53 -8.85 -1.99
CA ASP A 68 3.57 -8.23 -0.67
C ASP A 68 2.19 -8.29 0.03
N VAL A 69 2.24 -8.24 1.36
CA VAL A 69 1.07 -8.21 2.24
C VAL A 69 0.86 -6.77 2.68
N VAL A 70 -0.36 -6.26 2.51
CA VAL A 70 -0.73 -4.92 2.96
C VAL A 70 -1.61 -5.04 4.20
N MET A 71 -1.33 -4.20 5.19
CA MET A 71 -2.12 -4.14 6.42
C MET A 71 -2.48 -2.69 6.71
N ALA A 72 -3.78 -2.41 6.90
CA ALA A 72 -4.24 -1.14 7.39
C ALA A 72 -3.95 -1.01 8.89
N SER A 73 -3.01 -0.14 9.26
CA SER A 73 -2.67 0.12 10.67
C SER A 73 -3.53 1.22 11.31
N ALA A 74 -4.14 2.10 10.51
CA ALA A 74 -5.05 3.16 10.95
C ALA A 74 -5.99 3.58 9.80
N GLY A 75 -7.30 3.62 10.04
CA GLY A 75 -8.28 4.15 9.06
C GLY A 75 -9.66 3.50 9.14
N GLN A 76 -10.70 4.35 9.18
CA GLN A 76 -12.14 4.10 9.38
C GLN A 76 -12.48 3.45 10.74
N GLY A 77 -13.42 4.03 11.49
CA GLY A 77 -13.85 3.55 12.83
C GLY A 77 -14.51 2.16 12.85
N ILE A 78 -14.25 1.33 11.85
CA ILE A 78 -14.68 -0.05 11.69
C ILE A 78 -13.40 -0.88 11.76
N LEU A 79 -13.05 -1.31 12.98
CA LEU A 79 -11.97 -2.28 13.23
C LEU A 79 -12.35 -3.64 12.64
N ARG A 80 -12.11 -3.82 11.35
CA ARG A 80 -11.94 -5.13 10.74
C ARG A 80 -10.45 -5.27 10.51
N TYR A 81 -9.87 -6.40 10.91
CA TYR A 81 -8.48 -6.71 10.66
C TYR A 81 -8.38 -7.55 9.38
N PRO A 82 -8.49 -7.00 8.16
CA PRO A 82 -8.10 -7.76 6.99
C PRO A 82 -6.56 -7.79 6.95
N LEU A 83 -6.01 -8.93 7.38
CA LEU A 83 -4.72 -9.40 6.90
C LEU A 83 -4.92 -9.72 5.42
N MET A 84 -4.37 -8.90 4.53
CA MET A 84 -4.67 -9.01 3.10
C MET A 84 -3.42 -9.29 2.28
N LEU A 85 -3.46 -10.42 1.59
CA LEU A 85 -2.35 -10.97 0.83
C LEU A 85 -2.46 -10.56 -0.64
N SER A 86 -1.28 -10.43 -1.27
CA SER A 86 -1.04 -10.34 -2.70
C SER A 86 -1.20 -8.96 -3.33
N ILE A 87 -0.07 -8.46 -3.81
CA ILE A 87 0.01 -7.64 -5.01
C ILE A 87 0.25 -8.61 -6.19
N THR A 88 -0.47 -8.52 -7.31
CA THR A 88 -0.08 -9.26 -8.54
C THR A 88 -0.02 -8.27 -9.69
N PHE A 89 1.15 -8.13 -10.28
CA PHE A 89 1.32 -7.52 -11.59
C PHE A 89 2.13 -8.45 -12.46
N LYS A 90 1.48 -8.96 -13.50
CA LYS A 90 2.17 -9.46 -14.68
C LYS A 90 1.26 -9.43 -15.90
N PRO A 91 1.89 -9.46 -17.08
CA PRO A 91 1.75 -10.66 -17.90
C PRO A 91 2.88 -11.69 -17.68
#